data_AF-A0A0K0FKA5-F1
#
_entry.id   AF-A0A0K0FKA5-F1
#
_cell.length_a   1.000
_cell.length_b   1.000
_cell.length_c   1.000
_cell.angle_alpha   90.00
_cell.angle_beta   90.00
_cell.angle_gamma   90.00
#
_symmetry.space_group_name_H-M   'P 1'
#
loop_
_entity.id
_entity.type
_entity.pdbx_description
1 polymer ?
#
loop_
_entity_poly.entity_id
_entity_poly.type
_entity_poly.pdbx_seq_one_letter_code
_entity_poly.pdbx_strand_id
1 'polypeptide(L)'
;MDNFQIDQSLLEGLANSDSEIRSNSLEKLEEWIKIATKAKVISMETLKTISKGLYYALWMQDKALLHEDLCDRIVAIHDIFKRSEERVSYYYCLLLVVDQNILSTDKWRINKFLMLIRRIFRHIFAYIAKNNWTESICHEYIDMVDMNILNAENEKFSDITVSHIISVFMDEFDKALNVVPSTPQQQFMWYIPFFKVLENKTVSDYAFGKVVKEVFEAILNILEVEKNDDSEIEKSNYKFPLTNISNTLFDIAKSDKINSKKRRTLYKLVERFKIMENKYNK
;
A
#
# COMPACT_ATOMS: atom_id res chain seq x y z
N MET A 1 12.33 -25.21 23.49
CA MET A 1 13.27 -24.85 22.40
C MET A 1 12.55 -25.05 21.09
N ASP A 2 12.68 -24.08 20.20
CA ASP A 2 11.71 -23.67 19.18
C ASP A 2 11.48 -24.64 18.00
N ASN A 3 10.30 -25.27 17.94
CA ASN A 3 9.98 -26.27 16.91
C ASN A 3 9.24 -25.75 15.66
N PHE A 4 9.38 -24.48 15.31
CA PHE A 4 8.85 -23.97 14.02
C PHE A 4 9.83 -22.99 13.38
N GLN A 5 11.09 -23.41 13.29
CA GLN A 5 12.01 -22.74 12.39
C GLN A 5 11.72 -23.20 10.97
N ILE A 6 11.61 -22.26 10.04
CA ILE A 6 11.46 -22.59 8.62
C ILE A 6 12.73 -23.31 8.15
N ASP A 7 12.58 -24.39 7.40
CA ASP A 7 13.69 -25.16 6.85
C ASP A 7 14.49 -24.28 5.87
N GLN A 8 15.80 -24.21 6.05
CA GLN A 8 16.68 -23.46 5.16
C GLN A 8 16.64 -24.00 3.72
N SER A 9 16.50 -25.31 3.54
CA SER A 9 16.41 -25.93 2.21
C SER A 9 15.18 -25.44 1.43
N LEU A 10 14.10 -25.10 2.13
CA LEU A 10 12.90 -24.52 1.54
C LEU A 10 13.18 -23.14 0.95
N LEU A 11 13.90 -22.30 1.71
CA LEU A 11 14.30 -20.96 1.29
C LEU A 11 15.29 -20.98 0.13
N GLU A 12 16.24 -21.92 0.15
CA GLU A 12 17.17 -22.15 -0.95
C GLU A 12 16.44 -22.60 -2.21
N GLY A 13 15.43 -23.45 -2.07
CA GLY A 13 14.59 -23.88 -3.19
C GLY A 13 13.77 -22.74 -3.81
N LEU A 14 13.29 -21.77 -3.01
CA LEU A 14 12.62 -20.56 -3.53
C LEU A 14 13.55 -19.70 -4.41
N ALA A 15 14.85 -19.68 -4.11
CA ALA A 15 15.84 -18.92 -4.87
C ALA A 15 16.54 -19.75 -5.98
N ASN A 16 16.09 -20.99 -6.23
CA ASN A 16 16.73 -21.89 -7.18
C ASN A 16 16.59 -21.38 -8.63
N SER A 17 17.53 -21.69 -9.52
CA SER A 17 17.44 -21.35 -10.95
C SER A 17 16.39 -22.16 -11.71
N ASP A 18 16.11 -23.37 -11.25
CA ASP A 18 15.09 -24.26 -11.82
C ASP A 18 13.68 -23.81 -11.40
N SER A 19 12.81 -23.58 -12.38
CA SER A 19 11.44 -23.11 -12.15
C SER A 19 10.55 -24.15 -11.46
N GLU A 20 10.78 -25.44 -11.69
CA GLU A 20 10.03 -26.52 -11.06
C GLU A 20 10.41 -26.63 -9.58
N ILE A 21 11.71 -26.55 -9.26
CA ILE A 21 12.16 -26.51 -7.86
C ILE A 21 11.57 -25.32 -7.12
N ARG A 22 11.60 -24.11 -7.72
CA ARG A 22 10.98 -22.91 -7.12
C ARG A 22 9.49 -23.09 -6.88
N SER A 23 8.76 -23.63 -7.85
CA SER A 23 7.31 -23.82 -7.76
C SER A 23 6.97 -24.83 -6.65
N ASN A 24 7.68 -25.95 -6.58
CA ASN A 24 7.53 -26.95 -5.53
C ASN A 24 7.87 -26.39 -4.14
N SER A 25 8.90 -25.54 -4.03
CA SER A 25 9.23 -24.87 -2.76
C SER A 25 8.16 -23.85 -2.34
N LEU A 26 7.53 -23.16 -3.29
CA LEU A 26 6.43 -22.25 -2.97
C LEU A 26 5.20 -23.00 -2.44
N GLU A 27 4.85 -24.15 -3.03
CA GLU A 27 3.77 -25.02 -2.52
C GLU A 27 4.05 -25.52 -1.11
N LYS A 28 5.29 -25.99 -0.86
CA LYS A 28 5.71 -26.44 0.47
C LYS A 28 5.68 -25.31 1.50
N LEU A 29 6.02 -24.08 1.09
CA LEU A 29 5.92 -22.91 1.96
C LEU A 29 4.47 -22.62 2.33
N GLU A 30 3.55 -22.61 1.36
CA GLU A 30 2.11 -22.41 1.60
C GLU A 30 1.56 -23.45 2.58
N GLU A 31 1.94 -24.73 2.42
CA GLU A 31 1.55 -25.81 3.32
C GLU A 31 2.16 -25.65 4.72
N TRP A 32 3.44 -25.30 4.81
CA TRP A 32 4.11 -25.03 6.08
C TRP A 32 3.44 -23.87 6.84
N ILE A 33 3.13 -22.75 6.17
CA ILE A 33 2.44 -21.60 6.76
C ILE A 33 1.08 -22.03 7.30
N LYS A 34 0.31 -22.81 6.53
CA LYS A 34 -1.02 -23.31 6.90
C LYS A 34 -1.02 -24.15 8.18
N ILE A 35 0.07 -24.87 8.45
CA ILE A 35 0.26 -25.65 9.69
C ILE A 35 0.77 -24.73 10.81
N ALA A 36 1.81 -23.95 10.55
CA ALA A 36 2.49 -23.13 11.55
C ALA A 36 1.56 -22.08 12.19
N THR A 37 0.79 -21.34 11.39
CA THR A 37 -0.13 -20.30 11.87
C THR A 37 -1.22 -20.87 12.80
N LYS A 38 -1.61 -22.14 12.62
CA LYS A 38 -2.59 -22.79 13.53
C LYS A 38 -1.97 -23.12 14.87
N ALA A 39 -0.69 -23.52 14.88
CA ALA A 39 0.00 -23.95 16.08
C ALA A 39 0.40 -22.77 16.97
N LYS A 40 0.98 -21.72 16.39
CA LYS A 40 1.40 -20.50 17.12
C LYS A 40 1.49 -19.30 16.20
N VAL A 41 1.62 -18.11 16.79
CA VAL A 41 1.93 -16.88 16.06
C VAL A 41 3.31 -17.01 15.42
N ILE A 42 3.40 -16.77 14.11
CA ILE A 42 4.68 -16.74 13.40
C ILE A 42 5.40 -15.41 13.71
N SER A 43 6.65 -15.49 14.13
CA SER A 43 7.42 -14.30 14.53
C SER A 43 7.74 -13.39 13.33
N MET A 44 7.90 -12.09 13.59
CA MET A 44 8.31 -11.12 12.56
C MET A 44 9.64 -11.49 11.90
N GLU A 45 10.60 -12.06 12.66
CA GLU A 45 11.87 -12.56 12.11
C GLU A 45 11.65 -13.69 11.09
N THR A 46 10.74 -14.61 11.37
CA THR A 46 10.38 -15.70 10.45
C THR A 46 9.66 -15.15 9.23
N LEU A 47 8.72 -14.20 9.41
CA LEU A 47 8.03 -13.54 8.29
C LEU A 47 8.98 -12.75 7.39
N LYS A 48 10.00 -12.07 7.96
CA LYS A 48 11.05 -11.40 7.20
C LYS A 48 11.91 -12.40 6.42
N THR A 49 12.20 -13.54 7.01
CA THR A 49 12.94 -14.63 6.34
C THR A 49 12.16 -15.21 5.17
N ILE A 50 10.87 -15.50 5.36
CA ILE A 50 9.94 -15.92 4.29
C ILE A 50 9.89 -14.87 3.19
N SER A 51 9.72 -13.60 3.55
CA SER A 51 9.65 -12.47 2.61
C SER A 51 10.92 -12.36 1.76
N LYS A 52 12.09 -12.62 2.35
CA LYS A 52 13.37 -12.68 1.62
C LYS A 52 13.42 -13.84 0.62
N GLY A 53 12.92 -15.02 1.00
CA GLY A 53 12.80 -16.16 0.07
C GLY A 53 11.89 -15.84 -1.11
N LEU A 54 10.73 -15.25 -0.85
CA LEU A 54 9.77 -14.84 -1.89
C LEU A 54 10.31 -13.74 -2.81
N TYR A 55 11.05 -12.77 -2.25
CA TYR A 55 11.76 -11.77 -3.04
C TYR A 55 12.70 -12.41 -4.06
N TYR A 56 13.50 -13.40 -3.64
CA TYR A 56 14.41 -14.10 -4.57
C TYR A 56 13.68 -15.02 -5.54
N ALA A 57 12.55 -15.63 -5.15
CA ALA A 57 11.70 -16.36 -6.09
C ALA A 57 11.21 -15.46 -7.24
N LEU A 58 10.77 -14.24 -6.91
CA LEU A 58 10.40 -13.24 -7.90
C LEU A 58 11.61 -12.72 -8.68
N TRP A 59 12.76 -12.53 -8.02
CA TRP A 59 14.02 -12.14 -8.67
C TRP A 59 14.42 -13.11 -9.79
N MET A 60 14.24 -14.41 -9.59
CA MET A 60 14.56 -15.46 -10.57
C MET A 60 13.51 -15.63 -11.68
N GLN A 61 12.36 -14.94 -11.60
CA GLN A 61 11.34 -14.97 -12.65
C GLN A 61 11.58 -13.87 -13.70
N ASP A 62 12.10 -14.26 -14.87
CA ASP A 62 12.43 -13.34 -15.96
C ASP A 62 11.33 -13.29 -17.06
N LYS A 63 10.39 -14.24 -17.08
CA LYS A 63 9.28 -14.23 -18.03
C LYS A 63 8.19 -13.27 -17.57
N ALA A 64 7.85 -12.27 -18.40
CA ALA A 64 6.97 -11.16 -18.02
C ALA A 64 5.61 -11.61 -17.48
N LEU A 65 4.83 -12.39 -18.24
CA LEU A 65 3.51 -12.87 -17.79
C LEU A 65 3.61 -13.69 -16.48
N LEU A 66 4.67 -14.50 -16.35
CA LEU A 66 4.84 -15.35 -15.17
C LEU A 66 5.24 -14.57 -13.92
N HIS A 67 5.74 -13.33 -14.02
CA HIS A 67 6.00 -12.53 -12.82
C HIS A 67 4.73 -11.90 -12.25
N GLU A 68 3.71 -11.60 -13.07
CA GLU A 68 2.43 -11.08 -12.57
C GLU A 68 1.69 -12.19 -11.83
N ASP A 69 1.60 -13.38 -12.43
CA ASP A 69 1.02 -14.56 -11.79
C ASP A 69 1.72 -14.90 -10.47
N LEU A 70 3.06 -14.79 -10.44
CA LEU A 70 3.83 -15.00 -9.22
C LEU A 70 3.57 -13.90 -8.18
N CYS A 71 3.40 -12.64 -8.58
CA CYS A 71 3.00 -11.59 -7.64
C CYS A 71 1.62 -11.88 -7.05
N ASP A 72 0.66 -12.30 -7.87
CA ASP A 72 -0.70 -12.66 -7.44
C ASP A 72 -0.68 -13.85 -6.47
N ARG A 73 0.17 -14.85 -6.72
CA ARG A 73 0.38 -15.98 -5.80
C ARG A 73 1.06 -15.56 -4.50
N ILE A 74 2.08 -14.70 -4.56
CA ILE A 74 2.77 -14.18 -3.36
C ILE A 74 1.78 -13.42 -2.48
N VAL A 75 0.98 -12.50 -3.03
CA VAL A 75 0.04 -11.72 -2.21
C VAL A 75 -1.06 -12.60 -1.62
N ALA A 76 -1.47 -13.68 -2.29
CA ALA A 76 -2.47 -14.62 -1.80
C ALA A 76 -2.02 -15.43 -0.57
N ILE A 77 -0.71 -15.52 -0.28
CA ILE A 77 -0.20 -16.16 0.96
C ILE A 77 -0.79 -15.50 2.21
N HIS A 78 -1.09 -14.21 2.13
CA HIS A 78 -1.84 -13.46 3.14
C HIS A 78 -3.08 -14.20 3.66
N ASP A 79 -3.85 -14.80 2.75
CA ASP A 79 -5.13 -15.43 3.08
C ASP A 79 -4.96 -16.78 3.80
N ILE A 80 -3.74 -17.34 3.79
CA ILE A 80 -3.39 -18.58 4.49
C ILE A 80 -3.23 -18.34 6.00
N PHE A 81 -2.74 -17.15 6.40
CA PHE A 81 -2.55 -16.80 7.81
C PHE A 81 -3.88 -16.73 8.57
N LYS A 82 -3.89 -17.19 9.82
CA LYS A 82 -5.09 -17.24 10.66
C LYS A 82 -5.36 -15.96 11.44
N ARG A 83 -4.32 -15.26 11.89
CA ARG A 83 -4.45 -14.04 12.70
C ARG A 83 -4.25 -12.79 11.86
N SER A 84 -4.93 -11.71 12.20
CA SER A 84 -4.78 -10.42 11.52
C SER A 84 -3.37 -9.84 11.71
N GLU A 85 -2.79 -9.95 12.90
CA GLU A 85 -1.43 -9.50 13.19
C GLU A 85 -0.38 -10.15 12.28
N GLU A 86 -0.54 -11.43 11.94
CA GLU A 86 0.36 -12.17 11.04
C GLU A 86 0.20 -11.69 9.59
N ARG A 87 -1.03 -11.40 9.17
CA ARG A 87 -1.35 -10.87 7.83
C ARG A 87 -0.72 -9.51 7.59
N VAL A 88 -0.88 -8.61 8.54
CA VAL A 88 -0.32 -7.26 8.48
C VAL A 88 1.21 -7.32 8.54
N SER A 89 1.75 -8.09 9.49
CA SER A 89 3.20 -8.27 9.63
C SER A 89 3.83 -8.90 8.38
N TYR A 90 3.14 -9.82 7.71
CA TYR A 90 3.60 -10.42 6.47
C TYR A 90 3.77 -9.38 5.35
N TYR A 91 2.75 -8.54 5.11
CA TYR A 91 2.86 -7.48 4.11
C TYR A 91 3.87 -6.41 4.48
N TYR A 92 3.97 -6.03 5.75
CA TYR A 92 5.05 -5.16 6.21
C TYR A 92 6.42 -5.76 5.90
N CYS A 93 6.66 -7.02 6.25
CA CYS A 93 7.93 -7.70 5.98
C CYS A 93 8.24 -7.82 4.48
N LEU A 94 7.24 -8.09 3.63
CA LEU A 94 7.42 -8.10 2.18
C LEU A 94 7.83 -6.73 1.65
N LEU A 95 7.11 -5.66 2.04
CA LEU A 95 7.43 -4.30 1.63
C LEU A 95 8.81 -3.88 2.13
N LEU A 96 9.16 -4.23 3.37
CA LEU A 96 10.47 -3.94 3.95
C LEU A 96 11.60 -4.63 3.18
N VAL A 97 11.44 -5.92 2.84
CA VAL A 97 12.44 -6.64 2.06
C VAL A 97 12.58 -6.04 0.66
N VAL A 98 11.47 -5.67 0.01
CA VAL A 98 11.53 -4.99 -1.28
C VAL A 98 12.28 -3.67 -1.15
N ASP A 99 11.95 -2.84 -0.18
CA ASP A 99 12.60 -1.55 0.04
C ASP A 99 14.11 -1.66 0.29
N GLN A 100 14.52 -2.60 1.15
CA GLN A 100 15.92 -2.86 1.46
C GLN A 100 16.76 -3.27 0.24
N ASN A 101 16.14 -3.76 -0.83
CA ASN A 101 16.81 -4.21 -2.05
C ASN A 101 16.45 -3.38 -3.30
N ILE A 102 15.51 -2.44 -3.22
CA ILE A 102 15.02 -1.73 -4.41
C ILE A 102 16.10 -0.86 -5.06
N LEU A 103 16.96 -0.26 -4.26
CA LEU A 103 18.05 0.61 -4.73
C LEU A 103 19.19 -0.15 -5.40
N SER A 104 19.41 -1.41 -5.01
CA SER A 104 20.41 -2.29 -5.63
C SER A 104 19.85 -3.09 -6.80
N THR A 105 18.54 -3.07 -7.01
CA THR A 105 17.88 -3.75 -8.12
C THR A 105 18.17 -3.03 -9.43
N ASP A 106 18.56 -3.78 -10.45
CA ASP A 106 18.81 -3.20 -11.77
C ASP A 106 17.51 -2.77 -12.47
N LYS A 107 17.64 -1.84 -13.42
CA LYS A 107 16.50 -1.23 -14.14
C LYS A 107 15.59 -2.23 -14.87
N TRP A 108 16.08 -3.42 -15.21
CA TRP A 108 15.29 -4.42 -15.92
C TRP A 108 14.42 -5.24 -14.96
N ARG A 109 14.80 -5.31 -13.68
CA ARG A 109 14.09 -6.06 -12.64
C ARG A 109 13.20 -5.21 -11.76
N ILE A 110 13.40 -3.90 -11.68
CA ILE A 110 12.64 -3.04 -10.76
C ILE A 110 11.13 -3.13 -10.99
N ASN A 111 10.67 -3.24 -12.24
CA ASN A 111 9.25 -3.22 -12.60
C ASN A 111 8.44 -4.35 -11.94
N LYS A 112 8.99 -5.56 -11.78
CA LYS A 112 8.26 -6.66 -11.12
C LYS A 112 8.10 -6.44 -9.62
N PHE A 113 9.06 -5.78 -8.97
CA PHE A 113 8.94 -5.42 -7.55
C PHE A 113 7.97 -4.24 -7.35
N LEU A 114 7.96 -3.28 -8.27
CA LEU A 114 6.92 -2.24 -8.29
C LEU A 114 5.52 -2.84 -8.53
N MET A 115 5.43 -3.86 -9.39
CA MET A 115 4.19 -4.60 -9.59
C MET A 115 3.76 -5.35 -8.32
N LEU A 116 4.70 -5.99 -7.61
CA LEU A 116 4.42 -6.66 -6.33
C LEU A 116 3.85 -5.66 -5.31
N ILE A 117 4.44 -4.47 -5.17
CA ILE A 117 3.90 -3.42 -4.28
C ILE A 117 2.46 -3.06 -4.69
N ARG A 118 2.20 -2.85 -6.00
CA ARG A 118 0.85 -2.57 -6.50
C ARG A 118 -0.14 -3.69 -6.17
N ARG A 119 0.27 -4.96 -6.34
CA ARG A 119 -0.56 -6.14 -6.01
C ARG A 119 -0.82 -6.27 -4.50
N ILE A 120 0.14 -5.91 -3.65
CA ILE A 120 -0.06 -5.88 -2.18
C ILE A 120 -1.18 -4.89 -1.84
N PHE A 121 -1.12 -3.64 -2.31
CA PHE A 121 -2.16 -2.65 -2.02
C PHE A 121 -3.52 -3.03 -2.61
N ARG A 122 -3.55 -3.59 -3.83
CA ARG A 122 -4.78 -4.15 -4.40
C ARG A 122 -5.39 -5.22 -3.52
N HIS A 123 -4.57 -6.17 -3.05
CA HIS A 123 -5.05 -7.27 -2.20
C HIS A 123 -5.53 -6.76 -0.85
N ILE A 124 -4.80 -5.85 -0.20
CA ILE A 124 -5.21 -5.16 1.04
C ILE A 124 -6.61 -4.56 0.88
N PHE A 125 -6.83 -3.73 -0.14
CA PHE A 125 -8.13 -3.09 -0.33
C PHE A 125 -9.23 -4.07 -0.70
N ALA A 126 -8.95 -5.08 -1.53
CA ALA A 126 -9.92 -6.14 -1.84
C ALA A 126 -10.31 -6.92 -0.58
N TYR A 127 -9.36 -7.24 0.30
CA TYR A 127 -9.60 -7.90 1.57
C TYR A 127 -10.45 -7.03 2.51
N ILE A 128 -10.15 -5.75 2.65
CA ILE A 128 -10.93 -4.81 3.46
C ILE A 128 -12.35 -4.65 2.91
N ALA A 129 -12.50 -4.47 1.59
CA ALA A 129 -13.78 -4.38 0.90
C ALA A 129 -14.63 -5.63 1.14
N LYS A 130 -14.04 -6.84 1.04
CA LYS A 130 -14.70 -8.11 1.35
C LYS A 130 -15.17 -8.21 2.81
N ASN A 131 -14.49 -7.51 3.72
CA ASN A 131 -14.88 -7.40 5.12
C ASN A 131 -15.68 -6.12 5.42
N ASN A 132 -16.39 -5.59 4.41
CA ASN A 132 -17.30 -4.44 4.51
C ASN A 132 -16.66 -3.21 5.16
N TRP A 133 -15.37 -2.97 4.91
CA TRP A 133 -14.67 -1.80 5.42
C TRP A 133 -14.70 -1.70 6.96
N THR A 134 -14.70 -2.83 7.65
CA THR A 134 -14.71 -2.91 9.12
C THR A 134 -13.58 -2.06 9.71
N GLU A 135 -13.91 -1.09 10.56
CA GLU A 135 -12.97 -0.07 11.04
C GLU A 135 -11.73 -0.67 11.72
N SER A 136 -11.89 -1.70 12.55
CA SER A 136 -10.75 -2.34 13.22
C SER A 136 -9.75 -2.93 12.22
N ILE A 137 -10.24 -3.55 11.15
CA ILE A 137 -9.38 -4.11 10.09
C ILE A 137 -8.73 -2.97 9.30
N CYS A 138 -9.48 -1.91 8.96
CA CYS A 138 -8.92 -0.74 8.30
C CYS A 138 -7.76 -0.14 9.12
N HIS A 139 -7.95 0.02 10.43
CA HIS A 139 -6.93 0.58 11.32
C HIS A 139 -5.64 -0.25 11.35
N GLU A 140 -5.71 -1.58 11.37
CA GLU A 140 -4.52 -2.43 11.35
C GLU A 140 -3.61 -2.15 10.14
N TYR A 141 -4.17 -1.97 8.94
CA TYR A 141 -3.38 -1.66 7.74
C TYR A 141 -3.04 -0.18 7.62
N ILE A 142 -3.91 0.73 8.08
CA ILE A 142 -3.62 2.17 8.13
C ILE A 142 -2.42 2.42 9.06
N ASP A 143 -2.38 1.78 10.23
CA ASP A 143 -1.28 1.92 11.18
C ASP A 143 0.03 1.36 10.60
N MET A 144 -0.03 0.24 9.87
CA MET A 144 1.13 -0.27 9.12
C MET A 144 1.65 0.75 8.10
N VAL A 145 0.77 1.34 7.29
CA VAL A 145 1.15 2.33 6.27
C VAL A 145 1.65 3.63 6.91
N ASP A 146 1.03 4.05 8.00
CA ASP A 146 1.35 5.28 8.70
C ASP A 146 2.65 5.16 9.50
N MET A 147 2.64 4.30 10.53
CA MET A 147 3.69 4.25 11.54
C MET A 147 4.93 3.50 11.09
N ASN A 148 4.81 2.57 10.13
CA ASN A 148 5.93 1.74 9.69
C ASN A 148 6.46 2.10 8.31
N ILE A 149 5.72 2.87 7.49
CA ILE A 149 6.14 3.18 6.11
C ILE A 149 6.25 4.69 5.89
N LEU A 150 5.14 5.43 5.89
CA LEU A 150 5.12 6.83 5.47
C LEU A 150 5.67 7.80 6.52
N ASN A 151 5.35 7.54 7.79
CA ASN A 151 5.72 8.39 8.93
C ASN A 151 6.57 7.63 9.96
N ALA A 152 7.35 6.64 9.50
CA ALA A 152 8.26 5.88 10.34
C ALA A 152 9.34 6.77 11.00
N GLU A 153 9.49 6.63 12.31
CA GLU A 153 10.48 7.40 13.08
C GLU A 153 11.89 6.79 13.02
N ASN A 154 11.97 5.45 13.00
CA ASN A 154 13.22 4.70 13.15
C ASN A 154 13.80 4.20 11.81
N GLU A 155 13.10 3.27 11.15
CA GLU A 155 13.54 2.65 9.89
C GLU A 155 12.77 3.29 8.72
N LYS A 156 13.38 4.29 8.10
CA LYS A 156 12.75 5.02 6.98
C LYS A 156 12.85 4.23 5.69
N PHE A 157 11.70 4.03 5.05
CA PHE A 157 11.64 3.49 3.71
C PHE A 157 12.30 4.46 2.71
N SER A 158 12.85 3.90 1.63
CA SER A 158 13.42 4.70 0.55
C SER A 158 12.37 5.55 -0.16
N ASP A 159 12.79 6.72 -0.68
CA ASP A 159 11.93 7.61 -1.44
C ASP A 159 11.31 6.92 -2.67
N ILE A 160 11.98 5.91 -3.25
CA ILE A 160 11.46 5.14 -4.40
C ILE A 160 10.22 4.36 -3.98
N THR A 161 10.33 3.57 -2.92
CA THR A 161 9.22 2.74 -2.42
C THR A 161 8.07 3.62 -1.95
N VAL A 162 8.36 4.66 -1.15
CA VAL A 162 7.35 5.62 -0.67
C VAL A 162 6.63 6.29 -1.83
N SER A 163 7.37 6.78 -2.84
CA SER A 163 6.77 7.41 -4.03
C SER A 163 5.86 6.47 -4.81
N HIS A 164 6.27 5.22 -4.94
CA HIS A 164 5.49 4.23 -5.67
C HIS A 164 4.21 3.89 -4.92
N ILE A 165 4.28 3.68 -3.60
CA ILE A 165 3.12 3.47 -2.73
C ILE A 165 2.12 4.62 -2.88
N ILE A 166 2.59 5.88 -2.78
CA ILE A 166 1.75 7.07 -2.97
C ILE A 166 1.09 7.05 -4.37
N SER A 167 1.84 6.68 -5.42
CA SER A 167 1.34 6.71 -6.79
C SER A 167 0.30 5.63 -7.13
N VAL A 168 0.35 4.47 -6.45
CA VAL A 168 -0.61 3.38 -6.70
C VAL A 168 -1.81 3.42 -5.77
N PHE A 169 -1.74 4.20 -4.69
CA PHE A 169 -2.76 4.24 -3.66
C PHE A 169 -4.15 4.55 -4.23
N MET A 170 -4.30 5.65 -4.96
CA MET A 170 -5.62 6.07 -5.47
C MET A 170 -6.18 5.07 -6.48
N ASP A 171 -5.36 4.57 -7.40
CA ASP A 171 -5.76 3.57 -8.41
C ASP A 171 -6.35 2.31 -7.78
N GLU A 172 -5.66 1.77 -6.76
CA GLU A 172 -6.06 0.50 -6.15
C GLU A 172 -7.17 0.68 -5.13
N PHE A 173 -7.25 1.85 -4.48
CA PHE A 173 -8.33 2.22 -3.58
C PHE A 173 -9.66 2.39 -4.34
N ASP A 174 -9.66 3.13 -5.44
CA ASP A 174 -10.83 3.36 -6.29
C ASP A 174 -11.41 2.05 -6.84
N LYS A 175 -10.54 1.14 -7.33
CA LYS A 175 -10.95 -0.21 -7.77
C LYS A 175 -11.72 -0.97 -6.69
N ALA A 176 -11.28 -0.93 -5.44
CA ALA A 176 -11.95 -1.63 -4.35
C ALA A 176 -13.31 -0.99 -4.00
N LEU A 177 -13.40 0.33 -4.04
CA LEU A 177 -14.65 1.07 -3.83
C LEU A 177 -15.70 0.76 -4.90
N ASN A 178 -15.27 0.54 -6.14
CA ASN A 178 -16.15 0.14 -7.24
C ASN A 178 -16.70 -1.29 -7.10
N VAL A 179 -16.05 -2.14 -6.30
CA VAL A 179 -16.55 -3.50 -5.97
C VAL A 179 -17.48 -3.48 -4.75
N VAL A 180 -17.04 -2.88 -3.65
CA VAL A 180 -17.86 -2.71 -2.43
C VAL A 180 -17.78 -1.24 -2.01
N PRO A 181 -18.87 -0.46 -2.11
CA PRO A 181 -18.85 0.94 -1.71
C PRO A 181 -18.66 1.07 -0.20
N SER A 182 -17.97 2.14 0.22
CA SER A 182 -17.76 2.49 1.63
C SER A 182 -18.40 3.83 1.97
N THR A 183 -18.43 4.16 3.26
CA THR A 183 -18.88 5.49 3.72
C THR A 183 -17.79 6.54 3.53
N PRO A 184 -18.14 7.84 3.41
CA PRO A 184 -17.16 8.93 3.38
C PRO A 184 -16.20 8.90 4.59
N GLN A 185 -16.71 8.51 5.77
CA GLN A 185 -15.92 8.39 6.98
C GLN A 185 -14.86 7.28 6.85
N GLN A 186 -15.26 6.10 6.36
CA GLN A 186 -14.33 5.01 6.10
C GLN A 186 -13.24 5.41 5.09
N GLN A 187 -13.62 6.15 4.03
CA GLN A 187 -12.66 6.68 3.06
C GLN A 187 -11.72 7.69 3.70
N PHE A 188 -12.24 8.57 4.55
CA PHE A 188 -11.46 9.61 5.19
C PHE A 188 -10.28 9.07 6.02
N MET A 189 -10.48 7.94 6.72
CA MET A 189 -9.43 7.32 7.55
C MET A 189 -8.17 6.99 6.75
N TRP A 190 -8.33 6.57 5.49
CA TRP A 190 -7.21 6.21 4.62
C TRP A 190 -6.37 7.41 4.17
N TYR A 191 -6.85 8.66 4.35
CA TYR A 191 -6.08 9.86 4.08
C TYR A 191 -5.21 10.33 5.26
N ILE A 192 -5.46 9.80 6.47
CA ILE A 192 -4.73 10.18 7.69
C ILE A 192 -3.20 10.07 7.52
N PRO A 193 -2.64 8.96 6.98
CA PRO A 193 -1.20 8.83 6.81
C PRO A 193 -0.61 9.95 5.93
N PHE A 194 -1.32 10.32 4.86
CA PHE A 194 -0.89 11.36 3.92
C PHE A 194 -0.99 12.76 4.53
N PHE A 195 -2.00 13.03 5.35
CA PHE A 195 -2.07 14.28 6.11
C PHE A 195 -0.89 14.44 7.06
N LYS A 196 -0.50 13.37 7.77
CA LYS A 196 0.68 13.37 8.65
C LYS A 196 1.97 13.64 7.87
N VAL A 197 2.10 13.09 6.65
CA VAL A 197 3.23 13.41 5.75
C VAL A 197 3.26 14.90 5.42
N LEU A 198 2.11 15.52 5.11
CA LEU A 198 2.02 16.96 4.81
C LEU A 198 2.30 17.86 6.02
N GLU A 199 1.96 17.40 7.24
CA GLU A 199 2.22 18.14 8.48
C GLU A 199 3.69 18.05 8.93
N ASN A 200 4.39 16.98 8.54
CA ASN A 200 5.76 16.71 8.98
C ASN A 200 6.74 17.78 8.48
N LYS A 201 7.32 18.56 9.40
CA LYS A 201 8.30 19.62 9.11
C LYS A 201 9.53 19.12 8.35
N THR A 202 9.92 17.85 8.56
CA THR A 202 11.12 17.24 7.98
C THR A 202 10.89 16.57 6.63
N VAL A 203 9.64 16.51 6.15
CA VAL A 203 9.31 15.90 4.86
C VAL A 203 10.03 16.62 3.71
N SER A 204 10.56 15.87 2.74
CA SER A 204 11.17 16.45 1.54
C SER A 204 10.14 17.19 0.69
N ASP A 205 10.59 18.18 -0.09
CA ASP A 205 9.72 18.88 -1.05
C ASP A 205 9.15 17.92 -2.11
N TYR A 206 9.91 16.88 -2.45
CA TYR A 206 9.51 15.85 -3.40
C TYR A 206 8.37 14.98 -2.86
N ALA A 207 8.52 14.38 -1.67
CA ALA A 207 7.47 13.56 -1.05
C ALA A 207 6.21 14.40 -0.77
N PHE A 208 6.37 15.63 -0.28
CA PHE A 208 5.25 16.57 -0.11
C PHE A 208 4.51 16.82 -1.44
N GLY A 209 5.23 17.15 -2.51
CA GLY A 209 4.64 17.39 -3.82
C GLY A 209 3.97 16.15 -4.40
N LYS A 210 4.54 14.97 -4.16
CA LYS A 210 3.98 13.68 -4.61
C LYS A 210 2.65 13.39 -3.92
N VAL A 211 2.55 13.58 -2.60
CA VAL A 211 1.27 13.44 -1.87
C VAL A 211 0.22 14.42 -2.36
N VAL A 212 0.59 15.70 -2.52
CA VAL A 212 -0.33 16.71 -3.05
C VAL A 212 -0.86 16.29 -4.42
N LYS A 213 0.01 15.89 -5.34
CA LYS A 213 -0.35 15.58 -6.72
C LYS A 213 -1.12 14.27 -6.87
N GLU A 214 -0.57 13.17 -6.35
CA GLU A 214 -1.06 11.82 -6.65
C GLU A 214 -2.21 11.39 -5.73
N VAL A 215 -2.42 12.06 -4.59
CA VAL A 215 -3.53 11.77 -3.67
C VAL A 215 -4.58 12.85 -3.79
N PHE A 216 -4.23 14.09 -3.42
CA PHE A 216 -5.25 15.13 -3.24
C PHE A 216 -5.67 15.82 -4.54
N GLU A 217 -4.75 16.11 -5.47
CA GLU A 217 -5.12 16.59 -6.80
C GLU A 217 -5.76 15.48 -7.65
N ALA A 218 -5.35 14.22 -7.47
CA ALA A 218 -6.00 13.09 -8.11
C ALA A 218 -7.49 13.00 -7.76
N ILE A 219 -7.87 13.20 -6.49
CA ILE A 219 -9.27 13.30 -6.06
C ILE A 219 -10.02 14.40 -6.83
N LEU A 220 -9.43 15.59 -6.93
CA LEU A 220 -10.05 16.71 -7.64
C LEU A 220 -10.21 16.38 -9.14
N ASN A 221 -9.22 15.74 -9.75
CA ASN A 221 -9.26 15.36 -11.16
C ASN A 221 -10.35 14.33 -11.43
N ILE A 222 -10.52 13.31 -10.57
CA ILE A 222 -11.60 12.32 -10.69
C ILE A 222 -12.96 13.04 -10.66
N LEU A 223 -13.16 13.94 -9.70
CA LEU A 223 -14.38 14.72 -9.59
C LEU A 223 -14.65 15.67 -10.77
N GLU A 224 -13.61 16.22 -11.36
CA GLU A 224 -13.73 17.06 -12.57
C GLU A 224 -14.13 16.21 -13.78
N VAL A 225 -13.60 14.99 -13.91
CA VAL A 225 -13.94 14.05 -14.97
C VAL A 225 -15.38 13.56 -14.84
N GLU A 226 -15.82 13.15 -13.65
CA GLU A 226 -17.20 12.64 -13.41
C GLU A 226 -18.31 13.65 -13.72
N LYS A 227 -17.99 14.95 -13.73
CA LYS A 227 -18.93 16.02 -14.08
C LYS A 227 -18.99 16.34 -15.57
N ASN A 228 -18.00 15.91 -16.34
CA ASN A 228 -18.04 16.09 -17.78
C ASN A 228 -18.89 14.96 -18.37
N ASP A 229 -20.17 15.27 -18.63
CA ASP A 229 -21.18 14.33 -19.19
C ASP A 229 -20.79 13.71 -20.54
N ASP A 230 -19.78 14.26 -21.23
CA ASP A 230 -19.22 13.73 -22.48
C ASP A 230 -18.18 12.61 -22.29
N SER A 231 -17.87 12.23 -21.04
CA SER A 231 -16.95 11.12 -20.78
C SER A 231 -17.70 9.79 -20.74
N GLU A 232 -17.34 8.84 -21.61
CA GLU A 232 -17.80 7.42 -21.57
C GLU A 232 -17.23 6.64 -20.36
N ILE A 233 -16.78 7.35 -19.32
CA ILE A 233 -16.08 6.77 -18.17
C ILE A 233 -17.12 6.40 -17.11
N GLU A 234 -17.08 5.15 -16.62
CA GLU A 234 -17.90 4.68 -15.50
C GLU A 234 -17.72 5.62 -14.30
N LYS A 235 -18.84 6.17 -13.80
CA LYS A 235 -18.84 7.00 -12.59
C LYS A 235 -18.36 6.17 -11.41
N SER A 236 -17.39 6.67 -10.64
CA SER A 236 -16.87 5.96 -9.48
C SER A 236 -17.92 5.90 -8.37
N ASN A 237 -17.93 4.82 -7.60
CA ASN A 237 -18.71 4.70 -6.36
C ASN A 237 -18.10 5.48 -5.19
N TYR A 238 -17.08 6.29 -5.46
CA TYR A 238 -16.38 7.09 -4.48
C TYR A 238 -17.28 8.19 -3.89
N LYS A 239 -17.34 8.26 -2.55
CA LYS A 239 -18.21 9.19 -1.81
C LYS A 239 -17.34 10.20 -1.09
N PHE A 240 -16.75 11.11 -1.87
CA PHE A 240 -15.63 11.93 -1.44
C PHE A 240 -15.90 12.72 -0.14
N PRO A 241 -15.11 12.54 0.94
CA PRO A 241 -15.26 13.30 2.18
C PRO A 241 -14.63 14.70 2.05
N LEU A 242 -15.11 15.49 1.08
CA LEU A 242 -14.50 16.77 0.65
C LEU A 242 -14.39 17.78 1.78
N THR A 243 -15.45 17.91 2.60
CA THR A 243 -15.46 18.83 3.74
C THR A 243 -14.37 18.46 4.76
N ASN A 244 -14.26 17.18 5.11
CA ASN A 244 -13.25 16.70 6.05
C ASN A 244 -11.84 16.93 5.50
N ILE A 245 -11.60 16.58 4.23
CA ILE A 245 -10.29 16.79 3.58
C ILE A 245 -9.93 18.28 3.55
N SER A 246 -10.84 19.14 3.10
CA SER A 246 -10.65 20.59 3.03
C SER A 246 -10.30 21.21 4.39
N ASN A 247 -11.04 20.82 5.44
CA ASN A 247 -10.81 21.32 6.80
C ASN A 247 -9.46 20.85 7.35
N THR A 248 -9.12 19.56 7.21
CA THR A 248 -7.82 19.05 7.69
C THR A 248 -6.65 19.68 6.94
N LEU A 249 -6.74 19.88 5.62
CA LEU A 249 -5.71 20.57 4.85
C LEU A 249 -5.54 22.04 5.30
N PHE A 250 -6.65 22.71 5.63
CA PHE A 250 -6.63 24.08 6.14
C PHE A 250 -5.95 24.18 7.51
N ASP A 251 -6.24 23.23 8.40
CA ASP A 251 -5.61 23.16 9.73
C ASP A 251 -4.11 22.90 9.62
N ILE A 252 -3.69 21.99 8.73
CA ILE A 252 -2.26 21.76 8.43
C ILE A 252 -1.63 23.04 7.89
N ALA A 253 -2.27 23.75 6.95
CA ALA A 253 -1.74 24.98 6.36
C ALA A 253 -1.56 26.11 7.40
N LYS A 254 -2.44 26.17 8.41
CA LYS A 254 -2.34 27.12 9.53
C LYS A 254 -1.19 26.84 10.47
N SER A 255 -0.72 25.59 10.53
CA SER A 255 0.34 25.19 11.46
C SER A 255 1.64 25.99 11.22
N ASP A 256 2.25 26.42 12.32
CA ASP A 256 3.55 27.10 12.31
C ASP A 256 4.70 26.17 11.90
N LYS A 257 4.44 24.86 11.88
CA LYS A 257 5.40 23.84 11.40
C LYS A 257 5.65 23.93 9.89
N ILE A 258 4.73 24.52 9.12
CA ILE A 258 4.77 24.53 7.65
C ILE A 258 5.48 25.77 7.13
N ASN A 259 6.45 25.57 6.25
CA ASN A 259 7.15 26.69 5.60
C ASN A 259 6.25 27.44 4.59
N SER A 260 6.66 28.66 4.22
CA SER A 260 5.85 29.55 3.36
C SER A 260 5.49 28.95 2.00
N LYS A 261 6.41 28.22 1.36
CA LYS A 261 6.21 27.58 0.05
C LYS A 261 5.16 26.48 0.11
N LYS A 262 5.30 25.56 1.08
CA LYS A 262 4.34 24.45 1.30
C LYS A 262 2.98 25.01 1.73
N ARG A 263 2.95 26.00 2.63
CA ARG A 263 1.73 26.67 3.09
C ARG A 263 0.92 27.27 1.94
N ARG A 264 1.58 28.00 1.03
CA ARG A 264 0.92 28.56 -0.16
C ARG A 264 0.31 27.45 -1.05
N THR A 265 0.98 26.32 -1.17
CA THR A 265 0.48 25.17 -1.94
C THR A 265 -0.77 24.57 -1.29
N LEU A 266 -0.74 24.35 0.03
CA LEU A 266 -1.90 23.84 0.77
C LEU A 266 -3.11 24.78 0.70
N TYR A 267 -2.93 26.10 0.86
CA TYR A 267 -4.05 27.03 0.75
C TYR A 267 -4.70 27.03 -0.64
N LYS A 268 -3.91 26.93 -1.71
CA LYS A 268 -4.45 26.77 -3.07
C LYS A 268 -5.25 25.48 -3.22
N LEU A 269 -4.74 24.38 -2.63
CA LEU A 269 -5.43 23.09 -2.65
C LEU A 269 -6.76 23.17 -1.90
N VAL A 270 -6.77 23.76 -0.70
CA VAL A 270 -7.99 24.00 0.11
C VAL A 270 -9.02 24.80 -0.67
N GLU A 271 -8.61 25.86 -1.37
CA GLU A 271 -9.51 26.66 -2.21
C GLU A 271 -10.17 25.82 -3.31
N ARG A 272 -9.39 24.98 -4.00
CA ARG A 272 -9.92 24.06 -5.02
C ARG A 272 -10.93 23.06 -4.43
N PHE A 273 -10.64 22.47 -3.27
CA PHE A 273 -11.58 21.57 -2.58
C PHE A 273 -12.89 22.27 -2.21
N LYS A 274 -12.83 23.50 -1.66
CA LYS A 274 -14.04 24.28 -1.34
C LYS A 274 -14.87 24.63 -2.56
N ILE A 275 -14.21 24.95 -3.68
CA ILE A 275 -14.91 25.19 -4.96
C ILE A 275 -15.64 23.92 -5.41
N MET A 276 -14.98 22.74 -5.34
CA MET A 276 -15.58 21.48 -5.76
C MET A 276 -16.71 21.04 -4.83
N GLU A 277 -16.57 21.21 -3.51
CA GLU A 277 -17.63 20.96 -2.52
C GLU A 277 -18.90 21.76 -2.85
N ASN A 278 -18.77 23.07 -3.11
CA ASN A 278 -19.91 23.91 -3.49
C ASN A 278 -20.56 23.49 -4.80
N LYS A 279 -19.80 22.90 -5.73
CA LYS A 279 -20.32 22.39 -7.00
C LYS A 279 -20.93 21.00 -6.87
N TYR A 280 -20.54 20.19 -5.86
CA TYR A 280 -20.96 18.79 -5.71
C TYR A 280 -22.16 18.63 -4.78
N ASN A 281 -22.35 19.57 -3.84
CA ASN A 281 -23.52 19.65 -2.98
C ASN A 281 -24.71 20.41 -3.61
N LYS A 282 -24.60 20.82 -4.88
CA LYS A 282 -25.67 21.41 -5.70
C LYS A 282 -26.11 20.39 -6.73
#